data_AF-A0AA38W9I2-F1
#
_entry.id   AF-A0AA38W9I2-F1
#
_cell.length_a   1.000
_cell.length_b   1.000
_cell.length_c   1.000
_cell.angle_alpha   90.00
_cell.angle_beta   90.00
_cell.angle_gamma   90.00
#
_symmetry.space_group_name_H-M   'P 1'
#
loop_
_entity.id
_entity.type
_entity.pdbx_description
1 polymer ?
#
loop_
_entity_poly.entity_id
_entity_poly.type
_entity_poly.pdbx_seq_one_letter_code
_entity_poly.pdbx_strand_id
1 'polypeptide(L)'
;MPSNHHLKRPHQPLSPSSSSTSYFYIFVSIISLTALFLLSSHYITSNSPPLIRIESVKPIKQYVPLTDDDNGAAGSAACDYSEGKWFYDPTVRAPRYDQTCKEIYKGWNCVAGNRSGAMEIVKWRWQPNHCALPQFDPIRFLESHRDISIGSYYGPLSAGFVGDSLNRNMFVSLFCSLRRVAGEIKKWRPAGADRGFTFLKYNFTIAYHRTNLLARYGRWSANAKGGVLESLGYKEGYRVDIDVPEGTWAEAPSFHNILIYNTGHWWWAPSKFDPVKSPMLFHEKGQPLVPPLSPETGLDVVLRRMKKSQDQEHFYFFALNLLGHFEGGDWDQGGSCARLRPLSPKEVEQFFSVEKNGTNVEVRLVNEHLNEAIKGSAFRLLDVTRMSEFRAMLILLQLAERSMLIACTGAYLELPILGMTCSLHS
;
A
#
# COMPACT_ATOMS: atom_id res chain seq x y z
N MET A 1 75.31 23.99 -50.05
CA MET A 1 75.53 25.16 -50.95
C MET A 1 75.72 24.64 -52.36
N PRO A 2 75.35 25.42 -53.42
CA PRO A 2 74.27 26.40 -53.52
C PRO A 2 73.02 25.67 -54.10
N SER A 3 72.04 26.22 -54.84
CA SER A 3 71.62 27.60 -55.16
C SER A 3 70.09 27.67 -55.35
N ASN A 4 69.54 28.87 -55.56
CA ASN A 4 68.18 29.12 -56.06
C ASN A 4 68.20 29.49 -57.55
N HIS A 5 67.05 29.41 -58.25
CA HIS A 5 66.46 30.61 -58.89
C HIS A 5 64.96 30.48 -59.22
N HIS A 6 64.28 31.63 -59.18
CA HIS A 6 62.82 31.85 -59.20
C HIS A 6 62.03 31.39 -60.44
N LEU A 7 60.72 31.17 -60.24
CA LEU A 7 59.68 31.63 -61.18
C LEU A 7 58.47 32.21 -60.42
N LYS A 8 57.90 33.33 -60.88
CA LYS A 8 56.69 33.99 -60.30
C LYS A 8 55.40 33.34 -60.81
N ARG A 9 54.31 33.42 -60.03
CA ARG A 9 52.92 33.27 -60.50
C ARG A 9 52.06 34.50 -60.11
N PRO A 10 50.98 34.82 -60.85
CA PRO A 10 50.28 36.10 -60.75
C PRO A 10 49.18 36.11 -59.67
N HIS A 11 48.76 37.32 -59.29
CA HIS A 11 47.60 37.56 -58.42
C HIS A 11 46.26 37.32 -59.15
N GLN A 12 45.27 36.82 -58.42
CA GLN A 12 43.83 36.92 -58.72
C GLN A 12 43.09 37.52 -57.51
N PRO A 13 41.94 38.19 -57.72
CA PRO A 13 41.32 39.07 -56.71
C PRO A 13 40.48 38.32 -55.66
N LEU A 14 40.32 38.92 -54.48
CA LEU A 14 39.43 38.42 -53.43
C LEU A 14 37.96 38.70 -53.74
N SER A 15 37.10 37.71 -53.45
CA SER A 15 35.66 37.88 -53.27
C SER A 15 35.30 37.98 -51.78
N PRO A 16 34.28 38.77 -51.37
CA PRO A 16 33.97 39.02 -49.96
C PRO A 16 33.31 37.81 -49.27
N SER A 17 33.58 37.63 -47.98
CA SER A 17 33.16 36.47 -47.20
C SER A 17 31.70 36.54 -46.73
N SER A 18 30.92 35.49 -47.04
CA SER A 18 29.49 35.37 -46.71
C SER A 18 29.21 34.93 -45.26
N SER A 19 30.17 35.04 -44.34
CA SER A 19 30.06 34.50 -42.98
C SER A 19 29.31 35.42 -42.01
N SER A 20 29.45 36.74 -42.16
CA SER A 20 28.93 37.72 -41.19
C SER A 20 27.40 37.71 -41.07
N THR A 21 26.68 37.58 -42.19
CA THR A 21 25.20 37.54 -42.21
C THR A 21 24.64 36.31 -41.50
N SER A 22 25.30 35.15 -41.58
CA SER A 22 24.82 33.91 -40.95
C SER A 22 24.81 34.01 -39.41
N TYR A 23 25.86 34.60 -38.83
CA TYR A 23 25.93 34.81 -37.37
C TYR A 23 24.88 35.80 -36.86
N PHE A 24 24.53 36.82 -37.68
CA PHE A 24 23.49 37.78 -37.32
C PHE A 24 22.11 37.12 -37.14
N TYR A 25 21.70 36.25 -38.07
CA TYR A 25 20.42 35.53 -37.97
C TYR A 25 20.37 34.57 -36.77
N ILE A 26 21.47 33.88 -36.46
CA ILE A 26 21.57 33.02 -35.28
C ILE A 26 21.41 33.84 -33.99
N PHE A 27 22.08 34.99 -33.89
CA PHE A 27 22.01 35.87 -32.73
C PHE A 27 20.58 36.43 -32.50
N VAL A 28 19.92 36.89 -33.57
CA VAL A 28 18.52 37.38 -33.50
C VAL A 28 17.55 36.26 -33.09
N SER A 29 17.76 35.03 -33.56
CA SER A 29 16.94 33.88 -33.18
C SER A 29 17.05 33.55 -31.68
N ILE A 30 18.26 33.64 -31.11
CA ILE A 30 18.50 33.38 -29.68
C ILE A 30 17.83 34.48 -28.81
N ILE A 31 17.89 35.73 -29.23
CA ILE A 31 17.20 36.84 -28.54
C ILE A 31 15.67 36.64 -28.59
N SER A 32 15.13 36.21 -29.72
CA SER A 32 13.69 35.97 -29.87
C SER A 32 13.20 34.82 -28.97
N LEU A 33 13.96 33.72 -28.88
CA LEU A 33 13.63 32.57 -28.02
C LEU A 33 13.74 32.92 -26.53
N THR A 34 14.76 33.68 -26.12
CA THR A 34 14.90 34.11 -24.72
C THR A 34 13.82 35.10 -24.31
N ALA A 35 13.42 36.03 -25.19
CA ALA A 35 12.30 36.93 -24.94
C ALA A 35 10.97 36.15 -24.76
N LEU A 36 10.70 35.15 -25.61
CA LEU A 36 9.51 34.28 -25.47
C LEU A 36 9.49 33.50 -24.14
N PHE A 37 10.65 33.01 -23.69
CA PHE A 37 10.76 32.28 -22.42
C PHE A 37 10.57 33.19 -21.19
N LEU A 38 11.06 34.43 -21.25
CA LEU A 38 10.83 35.41 -20.19
C LEU A 38 9.36 35.84 -20.13
N LEU A 39 8.70 36.06 -21.28
CA LEU A 39 7.28 36.39 -21.35
C LEU A 39 6.38 35.27 -20.81
N SER A 40 6.67 34.00 -21.13
CA SER A 40 5.89 32.88 -20.60
C SER A 40 6.10 32.69 -19.09
N SER A 41 7.33 32.84 -18.59
CA SER A 41 7.64 32.83 -17.16
C SER A 41 6.93 33.97 -16.40
N HIS A 42 6.84 35.17 -17.00
CA HIS A 42 6.15 36.30 -16.39
C HIS A 42 4.62 36.11 -16.36
N TYR A 43 4.04 35.48 -17.39
CA TYR A 43 2.61 35.14 -17.44
C TYR A 43 2.22 34.06 -16.41
N ILE A 44 3.08 33.06 -16.20
CA ILE A 44 2.87 32.02 -15.17
C ILE A 44 2.91 32.65 -13.77
N THR A 45 3.84 33.58 -13.52
CA THR A 45 3.96 34.24 -12.21
C THR A 45 2.87 35.30 -11.97
N SER A 46 2.37 36.00 -13.01
CA SER A 46 1.30 36.99 -12.83
C SER A 46 -0.10 36.37 -12.62
N ASN A 47 -0.33 35.17 -13.16
CA ASN A 47 -1.62 34.45 -13.05
C ASN A 47 -1.61 33.31 -12.02
N SER A 48 -0.55 33.22 -11.20
CA SER A 48 -0.56 32.34 -10.03
C SER A 48 -1.56 32.89 -9.00
N PRO A 49 -2.59 32.13 -8.59
CA PRO A 49 -3.50 32.60 -7.54
C PRO A 49 -2.74 32.80 -6.22
N PRO A 50 -3.14 33.76 -5.38
CA PRO A 50 -2.44 34.04 -4.14
C PRO A 50 -2.43 32.80 -3.22
N LEU A 51 -1.28 32.52 -2.61
CA LEU A 51 -1.13 31.49 -1.58
C LEU A 51 -2.06 31.76 -0.40
N ILE A 52 -3.19 31.06 -0.37
CA ILE A 52 -4.17 31.13 0.72
C ILE A 52 -3.52 30.55 1.97
N ARG A 53 -3.39 31.38 3.01
CA ARG A 53 -2.91 30.95 4.33
C ARG A 53 -4.00 30.08 4.97
N ILE A 54 -3.83 28.76 4.93
CA ILE A 54 -4.78 27.81 5.51
C ILE A 54 -4.76 27.96 7.04
N GLU A 55 -5.83 28.51 7.60
CA GLU A 55 -6.07 28.43 9.04
C GLU A 55 -6.46 27.00 9.45
N SER A 56 -6.15 26.66 10.71
CA SER A 56 -6.33 25.30 11.26
C SER A 56 -7.76 24.77 11.05
N VAL A 57 -7.90 23.78 10.15
CA VAL A 57 -9.12 23.00 10.00
C VAL A 57 -9.29 22.14 11.25
N LYS A 58 -10.31 22.46 12.06
CA LYS A 58 -10.70 21.64 13.21
C LYS A 58 -11.34 20.33 12.71
N PRO A 59 -11.10 19.19 13.38
CA PRO A 59 -11.64 17.90 12.94
C PRO A 59 -13.18 17.90 12.97
N ILE A 60 -13.77 17.61 11.81
CA ILE A 60 -15.22 17.51 11.61
C ILE A 60 -15.77 16.34 12.44
N LYS A 61 -16.68 16.62 13.37
CA LYS A 61 -17.48 15.60 14.06
C LYS A 61 -18.75 15.35 13.25
N GLN A 62 -18.77 14.31 12.43
CA GLN A 62 -19.93 14.00 11.61
C GLN A 62 -21.01 13.25 12.40
N TYR A 63 -22.22 13.82 12.43
CA TYR A 63 -23.42 13.17 12.95
C TYR A 63 -24.09 12.32 11.86
N VAL A 64 -24.75 11.24 12.25
CA VAL A 64 -25.69 10.47 11.42
C VAL A 64 -27.07 10.61 12.06
N PRO A 65 -28.06 11.22 11.37
CA PRO A 65 -29.44 11.16 11.83
C PRO A 65 -29.94 9.72 11.68
N LEU A 66 -30.19 9.05 12.82
CA LEU A 66 -31.18 7.99 12.85
C LEU A 66 -32.54 8.66 12.69
N THR A 67 -33.40 8.09 11.85
CA THR A 67 -34.78 8.55 11.68
C THR A 67 -35.50 8.52 13.03
N ASP A 68 -36.22 9.61 13.35
CA ASP A 68 -36.88 9.80 14.62
C ASP A 68 -37.73 8.60 15.04
N ASP A 69 -37.40 8.03 16.21
CA ASP A 69 -38.39 7.69 17.22
C ASP A 69 -37.88 8.23 18.56
N ASP A 70 -38.78 8.90 19.27
CA ASP A 70 -38.45 9.90 20.29
C ASP A 70 -37.91 9.30 21.61
N ASN A 71 -36.69 9.68 22.02
CA ASN A 71 -36.37 10.24 23.35
C ASN A 71 -34.84 10.26 23.66
N GLY A 72 -34.32 11.43 24.06
CA GLY A 72 -33.09 11.53 24.86
C GLY A 72 -31.79 11.84 24.10
N ALA A 73 -31.19 12.99 24.39
CA ALA A 73 -29.99 13.48 23.72
C ALA A 73 -28.73 12.64 24.00
N ALA A 74 -28.29 11.88 23.00
CA ALA A 74 -26.91 11.41 22.86
C ALA A 74 -26.44 11.71 21.44
N GLY A 75 -25.33 12.43 21.29
CA GLY A 75 -24.76 12.71 19.97
C GLY A 75 -24.36 11.41 19.27
N SER A 76 -24.78 11.23 18.01
CA SER A 76 -24.57 9.97 17.28
C SER A 76 -23.07 9.67 17.18
N ALA A 77 -22.61 8.65 17.92
CA ALA A 77 -21.22 8.24 17.87
C ALA A 77 -20.89 7.65 16.49
N ALA A 78 -19.67 7.91 16.01
CA ALA A 78 -19.13 7.18 14.86
C ALA A 78 -19.10 5.68 15.18
N CYS A 79 -19.55 4.84 14.25
CA CYS A 79 -19.61 3.41 14.51
C CYS A 79 -18.22 2.79 14.52
N ASP A 80 -17.93 2.05 15.59
CA ASP A 80 -16.83 1.10 15.61
C ASP A 80 -17.22 -0.15 14.80
N TYR A 81 -16.50 -0.36 13.70
CA TYR A 81 -16.65 -1.52 12.82
C TYR A 81 -15.69 -2.66 13.18
N SER A 82 -14.73 -2.45 14.08
CA SER A 82 -13.70 -3.44 14.44
C SER A 82 -14.25 -4.55 15.34
N GLU A 83 -15.21 -4.24 16.21
CA GLU A 83 -15.86 -5.15 17.14
C GLU A 83 -17.27 -5.58 16.70
N GLY A 84 -17.55 -6.88 16.82
CA GLY A 84 -18.73 -7.48 16.21
C GLY A 84 -18.72 -9.01 16.22
N LYS A 85 -19.57 -9.59 15.38
CA LYS A 85 -19.69 -11.05 15.22
C LYS A 85 -19.94 -11.44 13.77
N TRP A 86 -19.46 -12.63 13.39
CA TRP A 86 -19.81 -13.25 12.11
C TRP A 86 -21.17 -13.95 12.21
N PHE A 87 -22.05 -13.68 11.25
CA PHE A 87 -23.28 -14.42 11.05
C PHE A 87 -23.30 -15.05 9.66
N TYR A 88 -24.02 -16.16 9.51
CA TYR A 88 -24.23 -16.82 8.23
C TYR A 88 -25.49 -16.24 7.58
N ASP A 89 -25.35 -15.69 6.37
CA ASP A 89 -26.41 -15.09 5.60
C ASP A 89 -26.83 -16.02 4.44
N PRO A 90 -27.89 -16.84 4.59
CA PRO A 90 -28.33 -17.75 3.55
C PRO A 90 -28.86 -17.04 2.30
N THR A 91 -29.11 -15.72 2.38
CA THR A 91 -29.62 -14.95 1.24
C THR A 91 -28.53 -14.58 0.24
N VAL A 92 -27.24 -14.74 0.60
CA VAL A 92 -26.09 -14.49 -0.28
C VAL A 92 -26.05 -15.53 -1.41
N ARG A 93 -26.59 -15.15 -2.57
CA ARG A 93 -26.70 -16.02 -3.77
C ARG A 93 -25.40 -16.16 -4.55
N ALA A 94 -24.48 -15.21 -4.43
CA ALA A 94 -23.21 -15.19 -5.17
C ALA A 94 -22.12 -14.46 -4.38
N PRO A 95 -20.84 -14.83 -4.53
CA PRO A 95 -19.72 -14.06 -3.99
C PRO A 95 -19.65 -12.67 -4.64
N ARG A 96 -19.03 -11.71 -3.92
CA ARG A 96 -18.85 -10.33 -4.41
C ARG A 96 -18.08 -10.27 -5.73
N TYR A 97 -17.07 -11.12 -5.89
CA TYR A 97 -16.44 -11.39 -7.18
C TYR A 97 -16.41 -12.87 -7.51
N ASP A 98 -16.40 -13.19 -8.80
CA ASP A 98 -16.33 -14.55 -9.30
C ASP A 98 -14.88 -15.05 -9.45
N GLN A 99 -14.76 -16.37 -9.58
CA GLN A 99 -13.52 -17.10 -9.75
C GLN A 99 -12.81 -16.85 -11.10
N THR A 100 -13.39 -16.09 -12.04
CA THR A 100 -12.80 -15.83 -13.36
C THR A 100 -11.85 -14.62 -13.37
N CYS A 101 -11.81 -13.84 -12.29
CA CYS A 101 -10.93 -12.69 -12.18
C CYS A 101 -9.44 -13.10 -12.24
N LYS A 102 -8.77 -12.75 -13.35
CA LYS A 102 -7.38 -13.18 -13.66
C LYS A 102 -6.30 -12.68 -12.69
N GLU A 103 -6.61 -11.73 -11.81
CA GLU A 103 -5.69 -11.23 -10.79
C GLU A 103 -5.65 -12.10 -9.51
N ILE A 104 -6.67 -12.95 -9.32
CA ILE A 104 -6.63 -14.05 -8.37
C ILE A 104 -5.55 -15.03 -8.83
N TYR A 105 -4.54 -15.27 -7.99
CA TYR A 105 -3.52 -16.27 -8.30
C TYR A 105 -4.14 -17.67 -8.31
N LYS A 106 -3.74 -18.51 -9.28
CA LYS A 106 -4.39 -19.81 -9.52
C LYS A 106 -4.41 -20.71 -8.28
N GLY A 107 -3.29 -20.81 -7.56
CA GLY A 107 -3.19 -21.59 -6.32
C GLY A 107 -3.94 -21.00 -5.12
N TRP A 108 -4.57 -19.83 -5.26
CA TRP A 108 -5.36 -19.18 -4.21
C TRP A 108 -6.85 -19.12 -4.53
N ASN A 109 -7.27 -19.70 -5.66
CA ASN A 109 -8.65 -19.63 -6.10
C ASN A 109 -9.46 -20.78 -5.48
N CYS A 110 -9.91 -20.61 -4.23
CA CYS A 110 -10.68 -21.63 -3.48
C CYS A 110 -11.78 -22.31 -4.33
N VAL A 111 -12.53 -21.51 -5.12
CA VAL A 111 -13.68 -22.00 -5.90
C VAL A 111 -13.21 -22.74 -7.15
N ALA A 112 -12.27 -22.19 -7.94
CA ALA A 112 -11.76 -22.87 -9.13
C ALA A 112 -10.85 -24.09 -8.81
N GLY A 113 -10.26 -24.11 -7.62
CA GLY A 113 -9.53 -25.25 -7.06
C GLY A 113 -10.42 -26.31 -6.39
N ASN A 114 -11.75 -26.20 -6.51
CA ASN A 114 -12.73 -27.14 -5.96
C ASN A 114 -12.58 -27.41 -4.45
N ARG A 115 -12.18 -26.41 -3.65
CA ARG A 115 -12.11 -26.55 -2.19
C ARG A 115 -13.52 -26.79 -1.63
N SER A 116 -13.71 -27.90 -0.94
CA SER A 116 -14.94 -28.24 -0.22
C SER A 116 -15.41 -27.09 0.67
N GLY A 117 -16.69 -26.72 0.57
CA GLY A 117 -17.28 -25.64 1.36
C GLY A 117 -16.93 -24.20 0.91
N ALA A 118 -16.14 -23.99 -0.16
CA ALA A 118 -15.76 -22.64 -0.61
C ALA A 118 -16.97 -21.69 -0.81
N MET A 119 -18.06 -22.20 -1.39
CA MET A 119 -19.31 -21.44 -1.61
C MET A 119 -20.14 -21.19 -0.35
N GLU A 120 -19.89 -21.93 0.74
CA GLU A 120 -20.52 -21.68 2.04
C GLU A 120 -19.76 -20.62 2.83
N ILE A 121 -18.44 -20.56 2.67
CA ILE A 121 -17.60 -19.59 3.39
C ILE A 121 -17.86 -18.14 2.94
N VAL A 122 -18.29 -17.93 1.69
CA VAL A 122 -18.64 -16.58 1.16
C VAL A 122 -19.98 -16.03 1.67
N LYS A 123 -20.80 -16.86 2.32
CA LYS A 123 -22.09 -16.47 2.93
C LYS A 123 -21.95 -15.87 4.33
N TRP A 124 -20.77 -15.95 4.94
CA TRP A 124 -20.51 -15.37 6.27
C TRP A 124 -20.23 -13.87 6.18
N ARG A 125 -21.04 -13.06 6.88
CA ARG A 125 -20.99 -11.59 6.91
C ARG A 125 -20.68 -11.06 8.30
N TRP A 126 -20.03 -9.89 8.36
CA TRP A 126 -19.64 -9.23 9.61
C TRP A 126 -20.77 -8.31 10.08
N GLN A 127 -21.17 -8.46 11.34
CA GLN A 127 -22.13 -7.59 12.00
C GLN A 127 -21.44 -6.86 13.16
N PRO A 128 -21.15 -5.56 13.02
CA PRO A 128 -20.69 -4.72 14.12
C PRO A 128 -21.68 -4.73 15.28
N ASN A 129 -21.20 -4.54 16.51
CA ASN A 129 -22.06 -4.64 17.69
C ASN A 129 -23.13 -3.53 17.79
N HIS A 130 -22.83 -2.33 17.26
CA HIS A 130 -23.61 -1.11 17.54
C HIS A 130 -24.15 -0.40 16.29
N CYS A 131 -23.93 -0.93 15.08
CA CYS A 131 -24.51 -0.38 13.85
C CYS A 131 -24.63 -1.43 12.74
N ALA A 132 -25.37 -1.11 11.68
CA ALA A 132 -25.42 -1.92 10.47
C ALA A 132 -24.17 -1.69 9.58
N LEU A 133 -23.68 -2.76 8.96
CA LEU A 133 -22.63 -2.71 7.95
C LEU A 133 -23.27 -2.85 6.56
N PRO A 134 -23.33 -1.78 5.74
CA PRO A 134 -23.98 -1.86 4.44
C PRO A 134 -23.20 -2.80 3.52
N GLN A 135 -23.93 -3.56 2.71
CA GLN A 135 -23.32 -4.44 1.73
C GLN A 135 -22.52 -3.62 0.71
N PHE A 136 -21.30 -4.06 0.41
CA PHE A 136 -20.47 -3.40 -0.59
C PHE A 136 -21.14 -3.42 -1.98
N ASP A 137 -21.46 -2.24 -2.49
CA ASP A 137 -21.97 -1.99 -3.83
C ASP A 137 -20.83 -1.42 -4.71
N PRO A 138 -20.36 -2.18 -5.72
CA PRO A 138 -19.27 -1.74 -6.58
C PRO A 138 -19.67 -0.64 -7.57
N ILE A 139 -20.96 -0.49 -7.90
CA ILE A 139 -21.45 0.61 -8.76
C ILE A 139 -21.43 1.87 -7.94
N ARG A 140 -22.10 1.87 -6.77
CA ARG A 140 -22.11 3.01 -5.86
C ARG A 140 -20.71 3.45 -5.46
N PHE A 141 -19.78 2.51 -5.24
CA PHE A 141 -18.38 2.84 -5.01
C PHE A 141 -17.75 3.55 -6.21
N LEU A 142 -17.88 3.04 -7.43
CA LEU A 142 -17.27 3.65 -8.61
C LEU A 142 -17.90 5.01 -8.96
N GLU A 143 -19.20 5.19 -8.68
CA GLU A 143 -19.91 6.45 -8.89
C GLU A 143 -19.62 7.48 -7.79
N SER A 144 -19.56 7.08 -6.51
CA SER A 144 -19.19 7.97 -5.42
C SER A 144 -17.73 8.42 -5.49
N HIS A 145 -16.87 7.64 -6.17
CA HIS A 145 -15.45 7.93 -6.37
C HIS A 145 -15.10 8.48 -7.77
N ARG A 146 -16.11 8.78 -8.57
CA ARG A 146 -15.94 9.46 -9.85
C ARG A 146 -15.75 10.94 -9.60
N ASP A 147 -14.64 11.49 -10.11
CA ASP A 147 -14.37 12.92 -10.22
C ASP A 147 -14.59 13.70 -8.88
N ILE A 148 -14.28 13.09 -7.72
CA ILE A 148 -14.48 13.71 -6.40
C ILE A 148 -13.61 14.97 -6.26
N SER A 149 -14.25 16.09 -5.94
CA SER A 149 -13.59 17.24 -5.32
C SER A 149 -13.35 16.97 -3.82
N ILE A 150 -12.11 16.68 -3.43
CA ILE A 150 -11.76 16.55 -2.01
C ILE A 150 -11.05 17.82 -1.55
N GLY A 151 -11.79 18.69 -0.84
CA GLY A 151 -11.29 20.02 -0.52
C GLY A 151 -11.00 20.82 -1.79
N SER A 152 -9.73 21.21 -1.97
CA SER A 152 -9.24 21.92 -3.15
C SER A 152 -8.76 21.02 -4.30
N TYR A 153 -8.67 19.69 -4.12
CA TYR A 153 -8.21 18.78 -5.17
C TYR A 153 -9.33 18.48 -6.17
N TYR A 154 -9.07 18.76 -7.45
CA TYR A 154 -9.92 18.41 -8.59
C TYR A 154 -9.11 17.52 -9.53
N GLY A 155 -9.44 16.23 -9.63
CA GLY A 155 -8.69 15.32 -10.49
C GLY A 155 -9.16 13.86 -10.44
N PRO A 156 -8.51 12.98 -11.22
CA PRO A 156 -8.72 11.54 -11.13
C PRO A 156 -8.46 11.06 -9.70
N LEU A 157 -9.34 10.22 -9.16
CA LEU A 157 -9.08 9.58 -7.87
C LEU A 157 -8.19 8.35 -8.09
N SER A 158 -7.14 8.22 -7.28
CA SER A 158 -6.34 7.00 -7.28
C SER A 158 -6.02 6.44 -5.90
N ALA A 159 -6.15 5.12 -5.78
CA ALA A 159 -5.90 4.33 -4.57
C ALA A 159 -4.66 3.43 -4.74
N GLY A 160 -3.64 3.66 -3.91
CA GLY A 160 -2.40 2.88 -3.85
C GLY A 160 -2.34 1.96 -2.63
N PHE A 161 -2.29 0.65 -2.85
CA PHE A 161 -2.04 -0.35 -1.82
C PHE A 161 -0.53 -0.54 -1.66
N VAL A 162 0.06 -0.05 -0.58
CA VAL A 162 1.51 -0.07 -0.32
C VAL A 162 1.81 -1.08 0.77
N GLY A 163 2.44 -2.21 0.45
CA GLY A 163 2.74 -3.20 1.47
C GLY A 163 2.99 -4.60 0.96
N ASP A 164 2.77 -5.55 1.85
CA ASP A 164 3.10 -6.95 1.67
C ASP A 164 2.00 -7.71 0.91
N SER A 165 2.06 -9.04 0.94
CA SER A 165 1.09 -9.92 0.29
C SER A 165 -0.35 -9.82 0.80
N LEU A 166 -0.58 -9.35 2.03
CA LEU A 166 -1.92 -9.13 2.56
C LEU A 166 -2.55 -7.91 1.88
N ASN A 167 -1.80 -6.81 1.67
CA ASN A 167 -2.27 -5.68 0.86
C ASN A 167 -2.53 -6.08 -0.59
N ARG A 168 -1.70 -6.98 -1.17
CA ARG A 168 -1.95 -7.55 -2.50
C ARG A 168 -3.32 -8.24 -2.56
N ASN A 169 -3.71 -8.94 -1.49
CA ASN A 169 -4.99 -9.64 -1.42
C ASN A 169 -6.18 -8.66 -1.25
N MET A 170 -5.99 -7.53 -0.56
CA MET A 170 -6.97 -6.43 -0.49
C MET A 170 -7.14 -5.75 -1.85
N PHE A 171 -6.03 -5.39 -2.53
CA PHE A 171 -6.00 -4.86 -3.89
C PHE A 171 -6.76 -5.76 -4.88
N VAL A 172 -6.46 -7.06 -4.89
CA VAL A 172 -7.14 -8.02 -5.78
C VAL A 172 -8.63 -8.16 -5.43
N SER A 173 -8.98 -8.21 -4.14
CA SER A 173 -10.38 -8.28 -3.68
C SER A 173 -11.20 -7.08 -4.17
N LEU A 174 -10.67 -5.86 -4.03
CA LEU A 174 -11.29 -4.64 -4.53
C LEU A 174 -11.40 -4.67 -6.06
N PHE A 175 -10.27 -4.83 -6.76
CA PHE A 175 -10.23 -4.86 -8.22
C PHE A 175 -11.23 -5.86 -8.83
N CYS A 176 -11.25 -7.10 -8.33
CA CYS A 176 -12.12 -8.14 -8.86
C CYS A 176 -13.62 -7.86 -8.63
N SER A 177 -13.96 -7.11 -7.57
CA SER A 177 -15.35 -6.72 -7.30
C SER A 177 -15.80 -5.58 -8.21
N LEU A 178 -14.97 -4.56 -8.36
CA LEU A 178 -15.22 -3.43 -9.26
C LEU A 178 -15.29 -3.87 -10.73
N ARG A 179 -14.42 -4.81 -11.14
CA ARG A 179 -14.36 -5.38 -12.49
C ARG A 179 -15.70 -5.92 -12.99
N ARG A 180 -16.60 -6.38 -12.12
CA ARG A 180 -17.88 -6.99 -12.53
C ARG A 180 -18.92 -6.00 -13.06
N VAL A 181 -18.80 -4.73 -12.69
CA VAL A 181 -19.72 -3.66 -13.08
C VAL A 181 -19.03 -2.53 -13.86
N ALA A 182 -17.72 -2.64 -14.00
CA ALA A 182 -16.95 -1.81 -14.91
C ALA A 182 -17.10 -2.30 -16.35
N GLY A 183 -17.30 -1.35 -17.28
CA GLY A 183 -17.17 -1.60 -18.70
C GLY A 183 -15.69 -1.71 -19.08
N GLU A 184 -15.12 -0.60 -19.56
CA GLU A 184 -13.73 -0.58 -19.98
C GLU A 184 -12.73 -0.45 -18.82
N ILE A 185 -11.75 -1.36 -18.79
CA ILE A 185 -10.66 -1.39 -17.81
C ILE A 185 -9.34 -1.42 -18.56
N LYS A 186 -8.49 -0.41 -18.34
CA LYS A 186 -7.13 -0.36 -18.88
C LYS A 186 -6.16 -0.93 -17.86
N LYS A 187 -5.33 -1.90 -18.25
CA LYS A 187 -4.18 -2.33 -17.43
C LYS A 187 -3.06 -1.29 -17.57
N TRP A 188 -2.88 -0.48 -16.54
CA TRP A 188 -1.86 0.57 -16.48
C TRP A 188 -1.47 0.81 -15.03
N ARG A 189 -0.19 1.08 -14.79
CA ARG A 189 0.35 1.33 -13.45
C ARG A 189 1.35 2.48 -13.49
N PRO A 190 1.48 3.28 -12.41
CA PRO A 190 2.60 4.21 -12.28
C PRO A 190 3.93 3.44 -12.25
N ALA A 191 5.04 4.17 -12.40
CA ALA A 191 6.36 3.63 -12.13
C ALA A 191 6.43 3.08 -10.69
N GLY A 192 7.27 2.07 -10.44
CA GLY A 192 7.41 1.46 -9.11
C GLY A 192 6.35 0.44 -8.71
N ALA A 193 5.07 0.66 -9.05
CA ALA A 193 3.99 -0.27 -8.70
C ALA A 193 4.22 -1.68 -9.32
N ASP A 194 3.83 -2.75 -8.64
CA ASP A 194 3.79 -4.12 -9.19
C ASP A 194 2.63 -4.27 -10.18
N ARG A 195 1.46 -3.73 -9.82
CA ARG A 195 0.20 -3.83 -10.59
C ARG A 195 -0.57 -2.53 -10.56
N GLY A 196 -1.45 -2.36 -11.55
CA GLY A 196 -2.41 -1.28 -11.58
C GLY A 196 -3.43 -1.41 -12.70
N PHE A 197 -4.59 -0.78 -12.50
CA PHE A 197 -5.70 -0.74 -13.43
C PHE A 197 -6.45 0.60 -13.33
N THR A 198 -6.91 1.11 -14.47
CA THR A 198 -7.78 2.29 -14.55
C THR A 198 -9.15 1.88 -15.07
N PHE A 199 -10.19 2.24 -14.34
CA PHE A 199 -11.59 2.04 -14.68
C PHE A 199 -12.09 3.24 -15.49
N LEU A 200 -11.99 3.16 -16.83
CA LEU A 200 -12.01 4.35 -17.70
C LEU A 200 -13.29 5.19 -17.57
N LYS A 201 -14.46 4.55 -17.49
CA LYS A 201 -15.77 5.23 -17.30
C LYS A 201 -15.84 6.10 -16.04
N TYR A 202 -15.08 5.75 -15.01
CA TYR A 202 -15.17 6.35 -13.67
C TYR A 202 -13.93 7.17 -13.29
N ASN A 203 -12.94 7.26 -14.18
CA ASN A 203 -11.67 7.97 -13.93
C ASN A 203 -10.92 7.52 -12.65
N PHE A 204 -11.20 6.29 -12.19
CA PHE A 204 -10.63 5.72 -10.97
C PHE A 204 -9.46 4.80 -11.29
N THR A 205 -8.30 5.00 -10.65
CA THR A 205 -7.11 4.15 -10.80
C THR A 205 -6.76 3.45 -9.50
N ILE A 206 -6.58 2.13 -9.54
CA ILE A 206 -6.12 1.32 -8.41
C ILE A 206 -4.72 0.76 -8.71
N ALA A 207 -3.78 0.83 -7.76
CA ALA A 207 -2.43 0.26 -7.90
C ALA A 207 -1.98 -0.50 -6.65
N TYR A 208 -1.00 -1.40 -6.82
CA TYR A 208 -0.33 -2.12 -5.74
C TYR A 208 1.18 -1.92 -5.83
N HIS A 209 1.77 -1.40 -4.76
CA HIS A 209 3.21 -1.19 -4.57
C HIS A 209 3.71 -2.23 -3.57
N ARG A 210 4.49 -3.20 -4.06
CA ARG A 210 4.98 -4.30 -3.23
C ARG A 210 6.14 -3.85 -2.36
N THR A 211 6.00 -4.00 -1.05
CA THR A 211 7.08 -3.82 -0.08
C THR A 211 6.77 -4.58 1.20
N ASN A 212 7.59 -5.57 1.57
CA ASN A 212 7.25 -6.46 2.69
C ASN A 212 7.53 -5.83 4.06
N LEU A 213 8.61 -5.03 4.16
CA LEU A 213 9.05 -4.39 5.40
C LEU A 213 8.87 -2.86 5.41
N LEU A 214 8.41 -2.24 4.32
CA LEU A 214 8.45 -0.79 4.06
C LEU A 214 9.90 -0.24 3.94
N ALA A 215 10.80 -0.57 4.86
CA ALA A 215 12.23 -0.32 4.71
C ALA A 215 12.89 -1.24 3.67
N ARG A 216 13.94 -0.73 3.03
CA ARG A 216 14.76 -1.46 2.07
C ARG A 216 15.44 -2.64 2.74
N TYR A 217 15.40 -3.82 2.10
CA TYR A 217 16.09 -4.99 2.60
C TYR A 217 16.68 -5.88 1.49
N GLY A 218 17.72 -6.63 1.83
CA GLY A 218 18.38 -7.53 0.90
C GLY A 218 19.32 -8.50 1.61
N ARG A 219 19.75 -9.56 0.90
CA ARG A 219 20.73 -10.49 1.45
C ARG A 219 22.04 -9.76 1.77
N TRP A 220 22.60 -10.08 2.92
CA TRP A 220 23.91 -9.66 3.38
C TRP A 220 24.78 -10.90 3.63
N SER A 221 26.07 -10.79 3.34
CA SER A 221 27.07 -11.84 3.56
C SER A 221 28.38 -11.19 3.99
N ALA A 222 29.08 -11.82 4.93
CA ALA A 222 30.33 -11.35 5.48
C ALA A 222 31.40 -11.08 4.40
N ASN A 223 32.16 -10.01 4.60
CA ASN A 223 33.28 -9.65 3.75
C ASN A 223 34.57 -10.31 4.25
N ALA A 224 35.43 -10.79 3.33
CA ALA A 224 36.75 -11.31 3.68
C ALA A 224 37.68 -10.25 4.33
N LYS A 225 37.39 -8.96 4.15
CA LYS A 225 38.07 -7.85 4.83
C LYS A 225 37.62 -7.65 6.29
N GLY A 226 36.58 -8.36 6.72
CA GLY A 226 35.92 -8.16 8.01
C GLY A 226 35.14 -6.85 8.09
N GLY A 227 34.58 -6.61 9.27
CA GLY A 227 33.70 -5.49 9.58
C GLY A 227 33.10 -5.68 10.96
N VAL A 228 32.23 -4.74 11.38
CA VAL A 228 31.66 -4.76 12.72
C VAL A 228 30.74 -5.98 12.91
N LEU A 229 29.92 -6.32 11.91
CA LEU A 229 29.02 -7.48 11.96
C LEU A 229 29.79 -8.81 11.96
N GLU A 230 30.86 -8.90 11.19
CA GLU A 230 31.77 -10.05 11.16
C GLU A 230 32.48 -10.23 12.51
N SER A 231 32.85 -9.13 13.18
CA SER A 231 33.45 -9.17 14.53
C SER A 231 32.48 -9.66 15.61
N LEU A 232 31.17 -9.51 15.38
CA LEU A 232 30.09 -10.07 16.21
C LEU A 232 29.74 -11.52 15.81
N GLY A 233 30.42 -12.11 14.82
CA GLY A 233 30.27 -13.49 14.39
C GLY A 233 29.24 -13.72 13.27
N TYR A 234 28.59 -12.69 12.74
CA TYR A 234 27.63 -12.83 11.65
C TYR A 234 28.33 -13.21 10.33
N LYS A 235 27.83 -14.25 9.67
CA LYS A 235 28.36 -14.76 8.38
C LYS A 235 27.44 -14.44 7.20
N GLU A 236 26.14 -14.48 7.44
CA GLU A 236 25.10 -14.13 6.48
C GLU A 236 23.88 -13.56 7.22
N GLY A 237 22.94 -12.96 6.49
CA GLY A 237 21.73 -12.37 7.06
C GLY A 237 20.97 -11.54 6.02
N TYR A 238 20.09 -10.69 6.51
CA TYR A 238 19.37 -9.71 5.70
C TYR A 238 19.65 -8.31 6.21
N ARG A 239 20.36 -7.50 5.42
CA ARG A 239 20.51 -6.07 5.68
C ARG A 239 19.14 -5.42 5.57
N VAL A 240 18.79 -4.58 6.55
CA VAL A 240 17.56 -3.77 6.55
C VAL A 240 17.96 -2.31 6.81
N ASP A 241 17.84 -1.45 5.80
CA ASP A 241 18.15 -0.02 5.90
C ASP A 241 16.93 0.73 6.44
N ILE A 242 16.87 0.91 7.77
CA ILE A 242 15.69 1.45 8.47
C ILE A 242 15.34 2.90 8.10
N ASP A 243 16.29 3.64 7.52
CA ASP A 243 16.13 5.02 7.07
C ASP A 243 15.87 5.17 5.58
N VAL A 244 15.75 4.06 4.83
CA VAL A 244 15.57 4.07 3.38
C VAL A 244 14.36 3.24 2.96
N PRO A 245 13.39 3.79 2.19
CA PRO A 245 12.26 3.01 1.69
C PRO A 245 12.71 1.95 0.67
N GLU A 246 12.01 0.81 0.69
CA GLU A 246 12.14 -0.24 -0.32
C GLU A 246 11.63 0.23 -1.70
N GLY A 247 12.32 -0.15 -2.77
CA GLY A 247 11.97 0.25 -4.14
C GLY A 247 11.68 1.74 -4.26
N THR A 248 10.49 2.08 -4.78
CA THR A 248 10.01 3.46 -4.95
C THR A 248 8.61 3.69 -4.39
N TRP A 249 8.13 2.89 -3.42
CA TRP A 249 6.79 3.12 -2.85
C TRP A 249 6.66 4.49 -2.15
N ALA A 250 7.77 5.11 -1.76
CA ALA A 250 7.79 6.47 -1.23
C ALA A 250 7.32 7.53 -2.25
N GLU A 251 7.32 7.20 -3.55
CA GLU A 251 6.75 8.02 -4.62
C GLU A 251 5.23 7.81 -4.77
N ALA A 252 4.63 6.80 -4.12
CA ALA A 252 3.19 6.48 -4.22
C ALA A 252 2.25 7.67 -3.93
N PRO A 253 2.51 8.58 -2.95
CA PRO A 253 1.69 9.78 -2.74
C PRO A 253 1.63 10.68 -3.99
N SER A 254 2.71 10.81 -4.75
CA SER A 254 2.73 11.63 -5.98
C SER A 254 1.78 11.14 -7.09
N PHE A 255 1.20 9.95 -6.94
CA PHE A 255 0.24 9.36 -7.88
C PHE A 255 -1.12 9.00 -7.25
N HIS A 256 -1.25 8.97 -5.92
CA HIS A 256 -2.41 8.36 -5.24
C HIS A 256 -2.92 9.21 -4.07
N ASN A 257 -4.14 9.71 -4.21
CA ASN A 257 -4.84 10.49 -3.17
C ASN A 257 -5.24 9.63 -1.97
N ILE A 258 -5.46 8.33 -2.19
CA ILE A 258 -5.79 7.35 -1.15
C ILE A 258 -4.65 6.34 -1.08
N LEU A 259 -4.11 6.12 0.11
CA LEU A 259 -3.01 5.17 0.33
C LEU A 259 -3.36 4.21 1.45
N ILE A 260 -3.22 2.91 1.19
CA ILE A 260 -3.49 1.84 2.14
C ILE A 260 -2.16 1.17 2.43
N TYR A 261 -1.64 1.37 3.63
CA TYR A 261 -0.37 0.79 4.07
C TYR A 261 -0.60 -0.49 4.87
N ASN A 262 0.31 -1.46 4.75
CA ASN A 262 0.40 -2.60 5.67
C ASN A 262 1.85 -3.12 5.75
N THR A 263 2.22 -3.70 6.89
CA THR A 263 3.41 -4.54 7.07
C THR A 263 3.26 -5.33 8.37
N GLY A 264 4.16 -6.27 8.64
CA GLY A 264 4.31 -6.92 9.94
C GLY A 264 4.49 -8.44 9.86
N HIS A 265 3.73 -9.14 9.00
CA HIS A 265 3.79 -10.61 8.94
C HIS A 265 5.13 -11.22 8.46
N TRP A 266 6.09 -10.40 8.01
CA TRP A 266 7.47 -10.83 7.73
C TRP A 266 8.43 -10.56 8.88
N TRP A 267 8.11 -9.62 9.78
CA TRP A 267 9.04 -9.13 10.81
C TRP A 267 9.31 -10.17 11.91
N TRP A 268 8.28 -10.94 12.30
CA TRP A 268 8.41 -12.07 13.23
C TRP A 268 8.26 -13.43 12.52
N ALA A 269 8.76 -13.56 11.29
CA ALA A 269 8.70 -14.82 10.56
C ALA A 269 10.10 -15.48 10.47
N PRO A 270 10.44 -16.45 11.34
CA PRO A 270 11.71 -17.21 11.23
C PRO A 270 11.88 -17.89 9.87
N SER A 271 10.77 -18.28 9.23
CA SER A 271 10.68 -18.80 7.86
C SER A 271 10.99 -17.77 6.75
N LYS A 272 11.28 -16.51 7.12
CA LYS A 272 11.78 -15.43 6.25
C LYS A 272 13.16 -14.98 6.71
N PHE A 273 13.32 -14.77 8.02
CA PHE A 273 14.54 -14.30 8.66
C PHE A 273 14.87 -15.20 9.86
N ASP A 274 15.57 -16.31 9.62
CA ASP A 274 16.01 -17.22 10.68
C ASP A 274 16.90 -16.43 11.67
N PRO A 275 16.53 -16.31 12.97
CA PRO A 275 17.20 -15.42 13.92
C PRO A 275 18.63 -15.84 14.26
N VAL A 276 19.06 -17.04 13.85
CA VAL A 276 20.42 -17.56 14.09
C VAL A 276 21.19 -17.69 12.79
N LYS A 277 20.58 -18.28 11.74
CA LYS A 277 21.28 -18.56 10.48
C LYS A 277 21.32 -17.36 9.55
N SER A 278 20.23 -16.59 9.47
CA SER A 278 20.12 -15.44 8.55
C SER A 278 19.31 -14.29 9.18
N PRO A 279 19.79 -13.69 10.28
CA PRO A 279 19.03 -12.69 11.04
C PRO A 279 18.83 -11.39 10.26
N MET A 280 17.92 -10.54 10.76
CA MET A 280 17.79 -9.15 10.32
C MET A 280 18.94 -8.32 10.89
N LEU A 281 19.68 -7.63 10.03
CA LEU A 281 20.88 -6.86 10.34
C LEU A 281 20.61 -5.39 10.00
N PHE A 282 20.15 -4.65 10.99
CA PHE A 282 19.68 -3.28 10.81
C PHE A 282 20.81 -2.29 10.55
N HIS A 283 20.59 -1.39 9.60
CA HIS A 283 21.53 -0.34 9.19
C HIS A 283 20.83 1.03 9.18
N GLU A 284 21.55 2.08 9.55
CA GLU A 284 21.13 3.48 9.39
C GLU A 284 22.26 4.27 8.70
N LYS A 285 21.93 5.11 7.71
CA LYS A 285 22.90 5.90 6.93
C LYS A 285 24.03 5.04 6.34
N GLY A 286 23.69 3.79 6.01
CA GLY A 286 24.62 2.79 5.47
C GLY A 286 25.56 2.12 6.47
N GLN A 287 25.48 2.43 7.77
CA GLN A 287 26.27 1.81 8.83
C GLN A 287 25.45 0.79 9.62
N PRO A 288 26.01 -0.35 10.05
CA PRO A 288 25.29 -1.32 10.88
C PRO A 288 25.03 -0.74 12.28
N LEU A 289 23.83 -1.01 12.81
CA LEU A 289 23.47 -0.64 14.17
C LEU A 289 24.03 -1.66 15.17
N VAL A 290 24.75 -1.16 16.19
CA VAL A 290 25.37 -1.99 17.24
C VAL A 290 25.06 -1.37 18.61
N PRO A 291 24.51 -2.14 19.58
CA PRO A 291 24.10 -3.54 19.46
C PRO A 291 23.01 -3.75 18.39
N PRO A 292 22.97 -4.92 17.71
CA PRO A 292 21.94 -5.22 16.71
C PRO A 292 20.54 -5.05 17.30
N LEU A 293 19.66 -4.37 16.57
CA LEU A 293 18.25 -4.24 16.97
C LEU A 293 17.52 -5.56 16.82
N SER A 294 16.52 -5.77 17.67
CA SER A 294 15.55 -6.85 17.52
C SER A 294 14.51 -6.52 16.42
N PRO A 295 13.84 -7.49 15.81
CA PRO A 295 12.81 -7.23 14.79
C PRO A 295 11.67 -6.33 15.27
N GLU A 296 11.25 -6.48 16.53
CA GLU A 296 10.29 -5.61 17.25
C GLU A 296 10.72 -4.14 17.13
N THR A 297 11.96 -3.87 17.56
CA THR A 297 12.54 -2.52 17.62
C THR A 297 12.77 -1.97 16.21
N GLY A 298 13.14 -2.83 15.26
CA GLY A 298 13.29 -2.49 13.85
C GLY A 298 11.96 -2.02 13.24
N LEU A 299 10.86 -2.73 13.50
CA LEU A 299 9.53 -2.33 13.03
C LEU A 299 9.15 -0.96 13.58
N ASP A 300 9.27 -0.77 14.89
CA ASP A 300 8.94 0.51 15.55
C ASP A 300 9.69 1.69 14.96
N VAL A 301 10.97 1.52 14.60
CA VAL A 301 11.76 2.58 13.97
C VAL A 301 11.29 2.89 12.55
N VAL A 302 10.96 1.87 11.75
CA VAL A 302 10.44 2.06 10.38
C VAL A 302 9.07 2.73 10.39
N LEU A 303 8.14 2.27 11.24
CA LEU A 303 6.81 2.88 11.38
C LEU A 303 6.90 4.34 11.85
N ARG A 304 7.76 4.63 12.85
CA ARG A 304 7.99 5.99 13.35
C ARG A 304 8.56 6.93 12.29
N ARG A 305 9.35 6.41 11.33
CA ARG A 305 9.87 7.17 10.19
C ARG A 305 8.79 7.45 9.15
N MET A 306 8.00 6.44 8.79
CA MET A 306 6.85 6.58 7.88
C MET A 306 5.81 7.59 8.41
N LYS A 307 5.51 7.57 9.72
CA LYS A 307 4.63 8.55 10.36
C LYS A 307 5.10 10.01 10.17
N LYS A 308 6.41 10.25 10.02
CA LYS A 308 6.97 11.59 9.80
C LYS A 308 6.94 12.06 8.34
N SER A 309 6.68 11.16 7.38
CA SER A 309 6.59 11.50 5.95
C SER A 309 5.16 11.71 5.47
N GLN A 310 4.19 11.87 6.38
CA GLN A 310 2.80 12.14 6.07
C GLN A 310 2.54 13.65 5.96
N ASP A 311 1.75 14.04 4.96
CA ASP A 311 1.19 15.40 4.83
C ASP A 311 -0.27 15.46 5.31
N GLN A 312 -1.02 16.47 4.85
CA GLN A 312 -2.46 16.66 5.12
C GLN A 312 -3.30 16.61 3.83
N GLU A 313 -2.70 16.30 2.69
CA GLU A 313 -3.33 16.31 1.36
C GLU A 313 -3.88 14.92 0.98
N HIS A 314 -3.30 13.85 1.55
CA HIS A 314 -3.64 12.46 1.24
C HIS A 314 -4.46 11.76 2.32
N PHE A 315 -5.30 10.80 1.89
CA PHE A 315 -6.02 9.89 2.78
C PHE A 315 -5.17 8.66 3.08
N TYR A 316 -4.47 8.73 4.20
CA TYR A 316 -3.66 7.63 4.69
C TYR A 316 -4.49 6.64 5.52
N PHE A 317 -4.45 5.37 5.13
CA PHE A 317 -5.00 4.24 5.86
C PHE A 317 -3.89 3.28 6.25
N PHE A 318 -4.01 2.64 7.41
CA PHE A 318 -3.09 1.58 7.83
C PHE A 318 -3.88 0.33 8.22
N ALA A 319 -3.65 -0.78 7.50
CA ALA A 319 -4.26 -2.07 7.77
C ALA A 319 -3.38 -2.91 8.69
N LEU A 320 -3.98 -3.40 9.78
CA LEU A 320 -3.33 -4.36 10.68
C LEU A 320 -3.20 -5.75 10.04
N ASN A 321 -2.31 -6.60 10.58
CA ASN A 321 -2.06 -7.91 9.97
C ASN A 321 -3.24 -8.86 10.11
N LEU A 322 -3.37 -9.68 9.08
CA LEU A 322 -4.28 -10.82 9.05
C LEU A 322 -3.57 -12.04 9.65
N LEU A 323 -4.34 -12.82 10.39
CA LEU A 323 -3.80 -13.88 11.24
C LEU A 323 -3.63 -15.20 10.49
N GLY A 324 -2.63 -15.98 10.91
CA GLY A 324 -2.57 -17.42 10.66
C GLY A 324 -3.57 -18.17 11.52
N HIS A 325 -4.13 -19.26 10.99
CA HIS A 325 -5.05 -20.17 11.69
C HIS A 325 -4.59 -21.63 11.54
N PHE A 326 -3.28 -21.82 11.42
CA PHE A 326 -2.72 -23.15 11.21
C PHE A 326 -2.84 -23.99 12.49
N GLU A 327 -3.27 -25.23 12.31
CA GLU A 327 -3.37 -26.26 13.35
C GLU A 327 -2.40 -27.40 13.03
N GLY A 328 -1.69 -27.90 14.05
CA GLY A 328 -0.73 -29.01 13.92
C GLY A 328 0.68 -28.60 13.43
N GLY A 329 0.94 -27.31 13.25
CA GLY A 329 2.22 -26.74 12.80
C GLY A 329 2.00 -25.35 12.20
N ASP A 330 3.08 -24.66 11.81
CA ASP A 330 3.00 -23.43 11.00
C ASP A 330 2.87 -23.76 9.49
N TRP A 331 2.66 -22.75 8.65
CA TRP A 331 2.44 -22.85 7.20
C TRP A 331 3.54 -23.60 6.43
N ASP A 332 4.77 -23.62 6.94
CA ASP A 332 5.92 -24.33 6.36
C ASP A 332 6.29 -25.63 7.11
N GLN A 333 5.60 -25.94 8.20
CA GLN A 333 5.87 -27.08 9.10
C GLN A 333 4.76 -28.15 9.07
N GLY A 334 3.92 -28.14 8.03
CA GLY A 334 2.83 -29.10 7.86
C GLY A 334 1.54 -28.75 8.61
N GLY A 335 1.42 -27.52 9.12
CA GLY A 335 0.17 -26.99 9.67
C GLY A 335 -0.98 -27.00 8.65
N SER A 336 -2.22 -27.03 9.15
CA SER A 336 -3.42 -27.13 8.30
C SER A 336 -4.53 -26.17 8.70
N CYS A 337 -5.37 -25.77 7.74
CA CYS A 337 -6.51 -24.86 7.94
C CYS A 337 -7.82 -25.49 7.45
N ALA A 338 -8.19 -26.64 8.01
CA ALA A 338 -9.30 -27.47 7.54
C ALA A 338 -10.71 -26.97 7.94
N ARG A 339 -10.82 -25.91 8.75
CA ARG A 339 -12.11 -25.43 9.27
C ARG A 339 -13.04 -24.92 8.16
N LEU A 340 -14.34 -25.07 8.38
CA LEU A 340 -15.43 -24.61 7.49
C LEU A 340 -16.38 -23.60 8.15
N ARG A 341 -16.22 -23.35 9.47
CA ARG A 341 -17.00 -22.40 10.26
C ARG A 341 -16.07 -21.44 11.00
N PRO A 342 -16.52 -20.23 11.38
CA PRO A 342 -15.76 -19.35 12.25
C PRO A 342 -15.41 -20.01 13.58
N LEU A 343 -14.32 -19.57 14.20
CA LEU A 343 -13.99 -19.92 15.58
C LEU A 343 -15.07 -19.38 16.54
N SER A 344 -15.23 -20.03 17.70
CA SER A 344 -15.91 -19.42 18.85
C SER A 344 -14.97 -18.42 19.55
N PRO A 345 -15.50 -17.48 20.37
CA PRO A 345 -14.67 -16.57 21.16
C PRO A 345 -13.66 -17.31 22.08
N LYS A 346 -14.05 -18.47 22.62
CA LYS A 346 -13.15 -19.30 23.43
C LYS A 346 -11.98 -19.85 22.60
N GLU A 347 -12.23 -20.31 21.39
CA GLU A 347 -11.19 -20.80 20.48
C GLU A 347 -10.26 -19.65 20.04
N VAL A 348 -10.80 -18.48 19.71
CA VAL A 348 -9.99 -17.27 19.43
C VAL A 348 -9.00 -16.98 20.57
N GLU A 349 -9.46 -16.98 21.82
CA GLU A 349 -8.58 -16.76 22.98
C GLU A 349 -7.69 -17.98 23.34
N GLN A 350 -7.82 -19.12 22.66
CA GLN A 350 -6.85 -20.22 22.73
C GLN A 350 -5.74 -20.07 21.67
N PHE A 351 -6.08 -19.57 20.48
CA PHE A 351 -5.11 -19.39 19.39
C PHE A 351 -4.28 -18.12 19.53
N PHE A 352 -4.86 -17.01 20.00
CA PHE A 352 -4.26 -15.68 19.84
C PHE A 352 -3.92 -14.96 21.15
N SER A 353 -4.35 -15.47 22.31
CA SER A 353 -4.13 -14.80 23.60
C SER A 353 -2.65 -14.70 23.96
N VAL A 354 -2.20 -13.46 24.24
CA VAL A 354 -0.85 -13.15 24.75
C VAL A 354 -0.64 -13.73 26.14
N GLU A 355 -1.60 -13.53 27.05
CA GLU A 355 -1.57 -14.05 28.42
C GLU A 355 -1.42 -15.58 28.50
N LYS A 356 -1.93 -16.31 27.50
CA LYS A 356 -1.92 -17.78 27.45
C LYS A 356 -0.86 -18.34 26.52
N ASN A 357 -0.05 -17.49 25.90
CA ASN A 357 0.93 -17.86 24.87
C ASN A 357 0.31 -18.76 23.77
N GLY A 358 -0.80 -18.30 23.18
CA GLY A 358 -1.54 -19.03 22.15
C GLY A 358 -0.70 -19.32 20.90
N THR A 359 -1.06 -20.37 20.14
CA THR A 359 -0.27 -20.87 19.00
C THR A 359 0.08 -19.84 17.93
N ASN A 360 -0.74 -18.79 17.76
CA ASN A 360 -0.55 -17.71 16.79
C ASN A 360 -0.45 -16.33 17.49
N VAL A 361 0.03 -16.29 18.74
CA VAL A 361 0.18 -15.09 19.58
C VAL A 361 0.95 -13.95 18.91
N GLU A 362 1.96 -14.29 18.10
CA GLU A 362 2.86 -13.35 17.43
C GLU A 362 2.08 -12.25 16.69
N VAL A 363 0.96 -12.58 16.04
CA VAL A 363 0.19 -11.61 15.25
C VAL A 363 -0.49 -10.55 16.12
N ARG A 364 -0.90 -10.88 17.37
CA ARG A 364 -1.38 -9.85 18.30
C ARG A 364 -0.25 -8.92 18.71
N LEU A 365 0.92 -9.46 19.06
CA LEU A 365 2.11 -8.66 19.40
C LEU A 365 2.52 -7.72 18.25
N VAL A 366 2.55 -8.21 17.00
CA VAL A 366 2.81 -7.36 15.83
C VAL A 366 1.76 -6.25 15.70
N ASN A 367 0.47 -6.56 15.91
CA ASN A 367 -0.61 -5.58 15.80
C ASN A 367 -0.61 -4.57 16.96
N GLU A 368 -0.12 -4.92 18.16
CA GLU A 368 0.13 -3.98 19.26
C GLU A 368 1.20 -2.94 18.86
N HIS A 369 2.34 -3.38 18.34
CA HIS A 369 3.39 -2.50 17.80
C HIS A 369 2.87 -1.58 16.69
N LEU A 370 2.11 -2.12 15.73
CA LEU A 370 1.52 -1.34 14.64
C LEU A 370 0.53 -0.29 15.18
N ASN A 371 -0.37 -0.67 16.09
CA ASN A 371 -1.36 0.23 16.66
C ASN A 371 -0.71 1.40 17.41
N GLU A 372 0.23 1.12 18.34
CA GLU A 372 0.89 2.17 19.11
C GLU A 372 1.77 3.09 18.26
N ALA A 373 2.42 2.58 17.20
CA ALA A 373 3.18 3.42 16.28
C ALA A 373 2.27 4.36 15.44
N ILE A 374 1.08 3.88 15.06
CA ILE A 374 0.09 4.59 14.26
C ILE A 374 -0.76 5.56 15.08
N LYS A 375 -0.94 5.31 16.37
CA LYS A 375 -1.67 6.16 17.34
C LYS A 375 -1.23 7.62 17.27
N GLY A 376 -2.18 8.54 17.15
CA GLY A 376 -1.91 9.98 17.01
C GLY A 376 -1.04 10.32 15.79
N SER A 377 -1.30 9.68 14.64
CA SER A 377 -0.77 10.04 13.32
C SER A 377 -1.89 10.51 12.40
N ALA A 378 -1.58 10.83 11.14
CA ALA A 378 -2.59 11.09 10.12
C ALA A 378 -3.22 9.81 9.54
N PHE A 379 -2.70 8.62 9.87
CA PHE A 379 -3.30 7.35 9.44
C PHE A 379 -4.65 7.09 10.12
N ARG A 380 -5.64 6.76 9.30
CA ARG A 380 -6.88 6.11 9.74
C ARG A 380 -6.62 4.61 9.86
N LEU A 381 -6.74 4.06 11.07
CA LEU A 381 -6.54 2.64 11.31
C LEU A 381 -7.69 1.83 10.68
N LEU A 382 -7.33 0.83 9.88
CA LEU A 382 -8.24 -0.20 9.39
C LEU A 382 -8.04 -1.44 10.25
N ASP A 383 -8.62 -1.43 11.44
CA ASP A 383 -8.57 -2.59 12.33
C ASP A 383 -9.51 -3.69 11.81
N VAL A 384 -8.89 -4.67 11.15
CA VAL A 384 -9.51 -5.90 10.69
C VAL A 384 -9.01 -7.12 11.49
N THR A 385 -8.35 -6.89 12.63
CA THR A 385 -7.74 -7.93 13.46
C THR A 385 -8.82 -8.84 14.01
N ARG A 386 -9.72 -8.31 14.86
CA ARG A 386 -10.68 -9.08 15.64
C ARG A 386 -11.58 -9.95 14.76
N MET A 387 -12.20 -9.36 13.74
CA MET A 387 -13.00 -10.12 12.78
C MET A 387 -12.20 -11.22 12.07
N SER A 388 -10.90 -11.02 11.81
CA SER A 388 -10.06 -12.00 11.13
C SER A 388 -9.67 -13.14 12.06
N GLU A 389 -9.55 -12.92 13.37
CA GLU A 389 -9.30 -13.99 14.35
C GLU A 389 -10.36 -15.08 14.26
N PHE A 390 -11.62 -14.69 14.10
CA PHE A 390 -12.73 -15.64 13.92
C PHE A 390 -12.68 -16.40 12.58
N ARG A 391 -12.01 -15.89 11.54
CA ARG A 391 -12.15 -16.35 10.14
C ARG A 391 -11.27 -17.54 9.76
N ALA A 392 -11.02 -18.49 10.67
CA ALA A 392 -10.17 -19.67 10.41
C ALA A 392 -10.51 -20.49 9.16
N MET A 393 -11.77 -20.49 8.72
CA MET A 393 -12.16 -21.17 7.48
C MET A 393 -11.72 -20.48 6.18
N LEU A 394 -11.08 -19.30 6.22
CA LEU A 394 -10.68 -18.56 5.02
C LEU A 394 -9.27 -18.83 4.53
N ILE A 395 -8.40 -19.48 5.31
CA ILE A 395 -7.03 -19.74 4.88
C ILE A 395 -6.99 -20.88 3.86
N LEU A 396 -6.14 -20.72 2.85
CA LEU A 396 -5.76 -21.81 1.94
C LEU A 396 -4.47 -22.48 2.37
N LEU A 397 -4.51 -23.81 2.39
CA LEU A 397 -3.32 -24.64 2.39
C LEU A 397 -3.11 -25.20 0.98
N GLN A 398 -2.02 -24.82 0.31
CA GLN A 398 -1.51 -25.62 -0.80
C GLN A 398 0.00 -25.47 -0.96
N LEU A 399 0.67 -26.61 -1.07
CA LEU A 399 2.11 -26.74 -1.28
C LEU A 399 2.53 -26.00 -2.57
N ALA A 400 3.11 -24.83 -2.41
CA ALA A 400 3.80 -24.10 -3.45
C ALA A 400 4.98 -23.35 -2.83
N GLU A 401 6.17 -23.60 -3.36
CA GLU A 401 7.41 -23.05 -2.82
C GLU A 401 7.37 -21.51 -2.75
N ARG A 402 7.91 -20.97 -1.65
CA ARG A 402 8.13 -19.55 -1.38
C ARG A 402 6.85 -18.72 -1.11
N SER A 403 6.57 -18.61 0.19
CA SER A 403 6.23 -17.34 0.85
C SER A 403 4.86 -16.74 0.53
N MET A 404 3.81 -17.18 1.24
CA MET A 404 2.65 -16.33 1.55
C MET A 404 1.69 -16.95 2.57
N LEU A 405 1.23 -16.16 3.54
CA LEU A 405 -0.08 -16.39 4.18
C LEU A 405 -1.18 -15.94 3.19
N ILE A 406 -2.19 -16.78 2.97
CA ILE A 406 -3.30 -16.50 2.04
C ILE A 406 -4.64 -16.71 2.72
N ALA A 407 -5.39 -15.62 2.88
CA ALA A 407 -6.83 -15.67 3.02
C ALA A 407 -7.48 -15.68 1.61
N CYS A 408 -8.44 -16.57 1.37
CA CYS A 408 -9.38 -16.45 0.25
C CYS A 408 -10.24 -15.20 0.47
N THR A 409 -9.87 -14.08 -0.14
CA THR A 409 -10.59 -12.82 0.06
C THR A 409 -11.97 -12.81 -0.63
N GLY A 410 -12.77 -11.77 -0.36
CA GLY A 410 -14.21 -11.70 -0.67
C GLY A 410 -15.03 -11.11 0.48
N ALA A 411 -14.65 -11.42 1.73
CA ALA A 411 -15.20 -10.76 2.92
C ALA A 411 -14.64 -9.32 3.10
N TYR A 412 -13.37 -9.10 2.74
CA TYR A 412 -12.57 -7.88 2.98
C TYR A 412 -12.96 -6.63 2.15
N LEU A 413 -14.23 -6.48 1.81
CA LEU A 413 -14.78 -5.30 1.12
C LEU A 413 -15.71 -4.49 2.02
N GLU A 414 -16.13 -5.06 3.15
CA GLU A 414 -17.09 -4.42 4.08
C GLU A 414 -16.43 -3.48 5.10
N LEU A 415 -15.11 -3.30 5.08
CA LEU A 415 -14.38 -2.50 6.09
C LEU A 415 -13.25 -1.60 5.56
N PRO A 416 -12.28 -2.09 4.76
CA PRO A 416 -11.28 -1.18 4.16
C PRO A 416 -11.90 -0.20 3.16
N ILE A 417 -13.18 -0.38 2.80
CA ILE A 417 -13.94 0.51 1.94
C ILE A 417 -14.88 1.41 2.73
N LEU A 418 -15.48 0.94 3.83
CA LEU A 418 -16.27 1.83 4.70
C LEU A 418 -15.40 2.89 5.40
N GLY A 419 -14.10 2.62 5.59
CA GLY A 419 -13.13 3.66 5.93
C GLY A 419 -12.92 4.73 4.83
N MET A 420 -13.14 4.37 3.56
CA MET A 420 -12.99 5.27 2.40
C MET A 420 -14.28 6.02 2.02
N THR A 421 -15.47 5.48 2.34
CA THR A 421 -16.76 6.09 1.96
C THR A 421 -17.45 6.93 3.04
N CYS A 422 -16.81 7.17 4.19
CA CYS A 422 -17.37 7.99 5.28
C CYS A 422 -16.44 9.15 5.68
N SER A 423 -16.22 10.09 4.75
CA SER A 423 -15.71 11.44 5.04
C SER A 423 -15.82 12.29 3.77
N LEU A 424 -17.00 12.85 3.48
CA LEU A 424 -17.28 13.91 2.48
C LEU A 424 -18.80 14.15 2.38
N HIS A 425 -19.38 14.92 3.31
CA HIS A 425 -20.60 15.77 3.15
C HIS A 425 -21.13 16.26 4.51
N SER A 426 -20.36 17.13 5.19
CA SER A 426 -20.82 18.19 6.12
C SER A 426 -19.58 18.95 6.60
#